data_AF-A0A940P948-F1
#
_entry.id   AF-A0A940P948-F1
#
_cell.length_a   1.000
_cell.length_b   1.000
_cell.length_c   1.000
_cell.angle_alpha   90.00
_cell.angle_beta   90.00
_cell.angle_gamma   90.00
#
_symmetry.space_group_name_H-M   'P 1'
#
loop_
_entity.id
_entity.type
_entity.pdbx_description
1 polymer ?
#
loop_
_entity_poly.entity_id
_entity_poly.type
_entity_poly.pdbx_seq_one_letter_code
_entity_poly.pdbx_strand_id
1 'polypeptide(L)'
;MVEWSGNETLITEDDAVTNDVLSPAHAEYKSNWKCRRYDAIKRELEAHQNVVSRADAMQVLRAASVGTKLRGTQWSCIYDLDTFTLDICLDRDYKHVYRFADGKPVDEPAS
;
A
#
# COMPACT_ATOMS: atom_id res chain seq x y z
N MET A 1 -0.31 -6.16 11.26
CA MET A 1 -0.20 -4.80 11.82
C MET A 1 0.00 -4.85 13.34
N VAL A 2 0.76 -3.91 13.90
CA VAL A 2 0.91 -3.71 15.34
C VAL A 2 0.35 -2.33 15.70
N GLU A 3 -0.59 -2.28 16.64
CA GLU A 3 -1.25 -1.06 17.12
C GLU A 3 -1.05 -0.92 18.63
N TRP A 4 -1.00 0.31 19.13
CA TRP A 4 -0.96 0.61 20.57
C TRP A 4 -2.20 1.40 20.96
N SER A 5 -3.07 0.80 21.77
CA SER A 5 -4.31 1.43 22.25
C SER A 5 -4.68 0.89 23.62
N GLY A 6 -5.34 1.69 24.45
CA GLY A 6 -5.76 1.26 25.79
C GLY A 6 -4.63 0.82 26.72
N ASN A 7 -3.40 1.29 26.51
CA ASN A 7 -2.16 0.82 27.17
C ASN A 7 -1.78 -0.64 26.85
N GLU A 8 -2.24 -1.17 25.72
CA GLU A 8 -1.93 -2.52 25.28
C GLU A 8 -1.37 -2.53 23.86
N THR A 9 -0.53 -3.52 23.58
CA THR A 9 -0.08 -3.85 22.22
C THR A 9 -1.09 -4.81 21.59
N LEU A 10 -1.62 -4.43 20.45
CA LEU A 10 -2.59 -5.20 19.69
C LEU A 10 -1.95 -5.68 18.38
N ILE A 11 -2.14 -6.95 18.06
CA ILE A 11 -1.60 -7.57 16.86
C ILE A 11 -2.78 -8.08 16.03
N THR A 12 -2.84 -7.66 14.78
CA THR A 12 -3.85 -8.10 13.81
C THR A 12 -3.14 -8.57 12.53
N GLU A 13 -3.42 -9.78 12.07
CA GLU A 13 -2.91 -10.30 10.80
C GLU A 13 -3.82 -9.84 9.65
N ASP A 14 -3.24 -9.17 8.66
CA ASP A 14 -3.92 -8.73 7.43
C ASP A 14 -2.87 -8.39 6.37
N ASP A 15 -3.28 -8.48 5.10
CA ASP A 15 -2.46 -8.16 3.92
C ASP A 15 -2.55 -6.67 3.52
N ALA A 16 -3.38 -5.88 4.21
CA ALA A 16 -3.55 -4.45 3.97
C ALA A 16 -3.63 -3.64 5.28
N VAL A 17 -3.18 -2.39 5.21
CA VAL A 17 -3.22 -1.44 6.33
C VAL A 17 -3.43 -0.01 5.83
N THR A 18 -4.13 0.81 6.62
CA THR A 18 -4.21 2.27 6.42
C THR A 18 -3.98 2.98 7.76
N ASN A 19 -4.42 4.24 7.92
CA ASN A 19 -4.36 4.94 9.21
C ASN A 19 -5.54 4.60 10.14
N ASP A 20 -6.51 3.84 9.66
CA ASP A 20 -7.68 3.46 10.46
C ASP A 20 -7.34 2.20 11.26
N VAL A 21 -7.85 2.15 12.50
CA VAL A 21 -7.58 1.05 13.44
C VAL A 21 -8.19 -0.24 12.93
N LEU A 22 -7.45 -1.35 12.90
CA LEU A 22 -8.00 -2.66 12.47
C LEU A 22 -8.29 -3.62 13.64
N SER A 23 -7.65 -3.44 14.81
CA SER A 23 -7.85 -4.37 15.93
C SER A 23 -9.32 -4.44 16.37
N PRO A 24 -9.90 -5.65 16.46
CA PRO A 24 -11.28 -5.83 16.92
C PRO A 24 -11.45 -5.54 18.42
N ALA A 25 -10.36 -5.53 19.20
CA ALA A 25 -10.38 -5.33 20.64
C ALA A 25 -10.77 -3.89 21.04
N HIS A 26 -10.50 -2.92 20.16
CA HIS A 26 -10.96 -1.55 20.33
C HIS A 26 -11.97 -1.25 19.22
N ALA A 27 -13.25 -1.16 19.61
CA ALA A 27 -14.44 -1.00 18.79
C ALA A 27 -14.51 0.26 17.90
N GLU A 28 -13.38 0.90 17.62
CA GLU A 28 -13.27 2.02 16.68
C GLU A 28 -13.33 1.55 15.23
N TYR A 29 -12.96 0.29 14.94
CA TYR A 29 -13.32 -0.33 13.66
C TYR A 29 -14.81 -0.70 13.68
N LYS A 30 -15.66 0.28 13.39
CA LYS A 30 -17.04 -0.02 13.06
C LYS A 30 -17.02 -0.64 11.68
N SER A 31 -17.54 -1.86 11.52
CA SER A 31 -17.69 -2.52 10.22
C SER A 31 -18.53 -1.73 9.19
N ASN A 32 -19.23 -0.67 9.62
CA ASN A 32 -19.93 0.28 8.77
C ASN A 32 -19.10 1.54 8.40
N TRP A 33 -17.93 1.73 9.01
CA TRP A 33 -16.94 2.74 8.65
C TRP A 33 -16.10 2.23 7.49
N LYS A 34 -16.62 2.44 6.28
CA LYS A 34 -15.99 2.07 5.02
C LYS A 34 -14.78 2.95 4.75
N CYS A 35 -13.60 2.55 5.22
CA CYS A 35 -12.35 3.17 4.79
C CYS A 35 -12.18 2.90 3.29
N ARG A 36 -12.59 3.85 2.45
CA ARG A 36 -12.59 3.70 0.99
C ARG A 36 -11.24 3.25 0.42
N ARG A 37 -10.12 3.59 1.08
CA ARG A 37 -8.78 3.17 0.66
C ARG A 37 -8.49 1.72 1.04
N TYR A 38 -8.80 1.34 2.27
CA TYR A 38 -8.66 -0.05 2.71
C TYR A 38 -9.54 -0.96 1.84
N ASP A 39 -10.81 -0.59 1.65
CA ASP A 39 -11.75 -1.32 0.79
C ASP A 39 -11.25 -1.42 -0.66
N ALA A 40 -10.64 -0.35 -1.19
CA ALA A 40 -10.05 -0.37 -2.52
C ALA A 40 -8.86 -1.35 -2.58
N ILE A 41 -7.96 -1.33 -1.60
CA ILE A 41 -6.81 -2.25 -1.54
C ILE A 41 -7.31 -3.69 -1.49
N LYS A 42 -8.23 -4.03 -0.58
CA LYS A 42 -8.77 -5.38 -0.45
C LYS A 42 -9.43 -5.85 -1.75
N ARG A 43 -10.24 -5.00 -2.39
CA ARG A 43 -10.88 -5.33 -3.67
C ARG A 43 -9.86 -5.63 -4.78
N GLU A 44 -8.82 -4.80 -4.92
CA GLU A 44 -7.79 -5.05 -5.94
C GLU A 44 -7.00 -6.33 -5.61
N LEU A 45 -6.60 -6.55 -4.35
CA LEU A 45 -5.92 -7.79 -3.94
C LEU A 45 -6.77 -9.04 -4.23
N GLU A 46 -8.06 -9.01 -3.90
CA GLU A 46 -9.01 -10.08 -4.19
C GLU A 46 -9.14 -10.35 -5.69
N ALA A 47 -9.18 -9.29 -6.52
CA ALA A 47 -9.22 -9.42 -7.98
C ALA A 47 -7.97 -10.13 -8.55
N HIS A 48 -6.84 -10.04 -7.85
CA HIS A 48 -5.59 -10.73 -8.19
C HIS A 48 -5.36 -12.01 -7.36
N GLN A 49 -6.38 -12.56 -6.70
CA GLN A 49 -6.27 -13.76 -5.85
C GLN A 49 -5.16 -13.64 -4.77
N ASN A 50 -4.92 -12.42 -4.29
CA ASN A 50 -3.85 -12.06 -3.34
C ASN A 50 -2.41 -12.32 -3.83
N VAL A 51 -2.21 -12.55 -5.13
CA VAL A 51 -0.88 -12.70 -5.74
C VAL A 51 -0.74 -11.66 -6.84
N VAL A 52 0.05 -10.62 -6.57
CA VAL A 52 0.21 -9.48 -7.48
C VAL A 52 1.60 -9.46 -8.10
N SER A 53 1.67 -9.24 -9.42
CA SER A 53 2.92 -8.84 -10.05
C SER A 53 3.33 -7.46 -9.58
N ARG A 54 4.58 -7.04 -9.84
CA ARG A 54 5.03 -5.68 -9.50
C ARG A 54 4.18 -4.59 -10.15
N ALA A 55 3.78 -4.80 -11.41
CA ALA A 55 2.92 -3.87 -12.12
C ALA A 55 1.52 -3.80 -11.47
N ASP A 56 0.95 -4.95 -11.11
CA ASP A 56 -0.36 -5.02 -10.46
C ASP A 56 -0.32 -4.44 -9.04
N ALA A 57 0.76 -4.65 -8.29
CA ALA A 57 0.97 -4.05 -6.99
C ALA A 57 0.99 -2.51 -7.08
N MET A 58 1.54 -1.94 -8.15
CA MET A 58 1.48 -0.49 -8.37
C MET A 58 0.05 -0.02 -8.66
N GLN A 59 -0.73 -0.85 -9.37
CA GLN A 59 -2.14 -0.59 -9.63
C GLN A 59 -2.98 -0.64 -8.34
N VAL A 60 -2.69 -1.57 -7.42
CA VAL A 60 -3.29 -1.58 -6.06
C VAL A 60 -3.04 -0.26 -5.33
N LEU A 61 -1.79 0.21 -5.32
CA LEU A 61 -1.43 1.50 -4.67
C LEU A 61 -2.10 2.70 -5.35
N ARG A 62 -2.21 2.68 -6.68
CA ARG A 62 -2.92 3.70 -7.45
C ARG A 62 -4.39 3.77 -7.08
N ALA A 63 -5.07 2.63 -6.92
CA ALA A 63 -6.48 2.57 -6.51
C ALA A 63 -6.72 3.20 -5.13
N ALA A 64 -5.74 3.12 -4.23
CA ALA A 64 -5.80 3.70 -2.88
C ALA A 64 -5.30 5.15 -2.79
N SER A 65 -4.75 5.70 -3.87
CA SER A 65 -4.11 7.01 -3.88
C SER A 65 -5.10 8.17 -3.67
N VAL A 66 -4.62 9.25 -3.02
CA VAL A 66 -5.45 10.41 -2.68
C VAL A 66 -5.02 11.64 -3.48
N GLY A 67 -6.01 12.28 -4.13
CA GLY A 67 -5.86 13.42 -5.04
C GLY A 67 -5.79 14.81 -4.40
N THR A 68 -5.75 14.96 -3.07
CA THR A 68 -5.97 16.28 -2.43
C THR A 68 -4.74 17.18 -2.43
N LYS A 69 -4.93 18.50 -2.53
CA LYS A 69 -3.84 19.50 -2.64
C LYS A 69 -2.93 19.62 -1.40
N LEU A 70 -3.42 19.25 -0.21
CA LEU A 70 -2.68 19.41 1.05
C LEU A 70 -2.28 18.09 1.72
N ARG A 71 -2.94 16.97 1.35
CA ARG A 71 -2.76 15.65 1.98
C ARG A 71 -2.82 14.51 0.95
N GLY A 72 -2.45 14.80 -0.30
CA GLY A 72 -2.44 13.81 -1.36
C GLY A 72 -1.25 12.86 -1.24
N THR A 73 -1.38 11.68 -1.84
CA THR A 73 -0.28 10.72 -1.99
C THR A 73 0.89 11.39 -2.68
N GLN A 74 2.04 11.46 -1.99
CA GLN A 74 3.27 12.08 -2.51
C GLN A 74 4.14 11.08 -3.27
N TRP A 75 4.12 9.83 -2.82
CA TRP A 75 4.86 8.73 -3.42
C TRP A 75 4.14 7.41 -3.16
N SER A 76 4.44 6.41 -3.96
CA SER A 76 4.01 5.02 -3.80
C SER A 76 5.23 4.15 -4.05
N CYS A 77 5.41 3.09 -3.26
CA CYS A 77 6.55 2.21 -3.44
C CYS A 77 6.19 0.74 -3.33
N ILE A 78 6.95 -0.09 -4.03
CA ILE A 78 6.88 -1.55 -3.96
C ILE A 78 8.26 -2.06 -3.64
N TYR A 79 8.34 -2.87 -2.59
CA TYR A 79 9.57 -3.56 -2.25
C TYR A 79 9.39 -5.04 -2.57
N ASP A 80 10.19 -5.51 -3.52
CA ASP A 80 10.20 -6.90 -3.95
C ASP A 80 11.19 -7.69 -3.10
N LEU A 81 10.67 -8.61 -2.28
CA LEU A 81 11.45 -9.35 -1.29
C LEU A 81 12.29 -10.48 -1.89
N ASP A 82 11.97 -10.95 -3.10
CA ASP A 82 12.72 -12.02 -3.76
C ASP A 82 13.96 -11.46 -4.47
N THR A 83 13.83 -10.27 -5.03
CA THR A 83 14.89 -9.60 -5.82
C THR A 83 15.57 -8.45 -5.08
N PHE A 84 15.09 -8.10 -3.89
CA PHE A 84 15.56 -6.94 -3.10
C PHE A 84 15.56 -5.63 -3.89
N THR A 85 14.54 -5.44 -4.73
CA THR A 85 14.38 -4.23 -5.55
C THR A 85 13.29 -3.32 -4.99
N LEU A 86 13.46 -2.01 -5.22
CA LEU A 86 12.54 -0.98 -4.79
C LEU A 86 12.06 -0.18 -6.01
N ASP A 87 10.76 -0.18 -6.24
CA ASP A 87 10.11 0.69 -7.22
C ASP A 87 9.46 1.86 -6.49
N ILE A 88 9.70 3.09 -6.95
CA ILE A 88 9.11 4.32 -6.42
C ILE A 88 8.42 5.08 -7.54
N CYS A 89 7.14 5.39 -7.34
CA CYS A 89 6.38 6.36 -8.11
C CYS A 89 6.27 7.66 -7.30
N LEU A 90 6.52 8.81 -7.92
CA LEU A 90 6.41 10.14 -7.31
C LEU A 90 5.20 10.90 -7.88
N ASP A 91 4.59 11.75 -7.06
CA ASP A 91 3.45 12.62 -7.40
C ASP A 91 2.26 11.91 -8.09
N ARG A 92 2.10 10.61 -7.84
CA ARG A 92 1.10 9.73 -8.48
C ARG A 92 1.28 9.62 -10.00
N ASP A 93 2.47 9.90 -10.51
CA ASP A 93 2.81 9.64 -11.91
C ASP A 93 3.14 8.16 -12.09
N TYR A 94 2.10 7.32 -12.10
CA TYR A 94 2.24 5.86 -12.23
C TYR A 94 2.75 5.42 -13.61
N LYS A 95 3.03 6.36 -14.53
CA LYS A 95 3.70 6.08 -15.81
C LYS A 95 5.22 6.14 -15.70
N HIS A 96 5.74 6.84 -14.69
CA HIS A 96 7.17 6.99 -14.45
C HIS A 96 7.53 6.41 -13.09
N VAL A 97 8.07 5.19 -13.11
CA VAL A 97 8.49 4.46 -11.91
C VAL A 97 10.02 4.37 -11.90
N TYR A 98 10.63 4.84 -10.81
CA TYR A 98 12.08 4.73 -10.59
C TYR A 98 12.38 3.43 -9.88
N ARG A 99 13.32 2.64 -10.42
CA ARG A 99 13.75 1.38 -9.82
C ARG A 99 15.12 1.52 -9.17
N PHE A 100 15.26 0.88 -8.01
CA PHE A 100 16.52 0.75 -7.29
C PHE A 100 16.81 -0.71 -6.98
N ALA A 101 18.07 -1.11 -7.13
CA ALA A 101 18.59 -2.41 -6.70
C ALA A 101 19.91 -2.17 -5.97
N ASP A 102 20.14 -2.84 -4.85
CA ASP A 102 21.35 -2.68 -4.03
C ASP A 102 21.69 -1.21 -3.69
N GLY A 103 20.66 -0.40 -3.44
CA GLY A 103 20.79 1.02 -3.13
C GLY A 103 21.20 1.92 -4.30
N LYS A 104 21.16 1.42 -5.55
CA LYS A 104 21.52 2.17 -6.75
C LYS A 104 20.35 2.24 -7.74
N PRO A 105 20.19 3.36 -8.49
CA PRO A 105 19.23 3.41 -9.58
C PRO A 105 19.51 2.32 -10.61
N VAL A 106 18.45 1.71 -11.13
CA VAL A 106 18.51 0.78 -12.25
C VAL A 106 17.94 1.50 -13.47
N ASP A 107 18.79 1.72 -14.47
CA ASP A 107 18.31 2.13 -15.78
C ASP A 107 17.65 0.90 -16.44
N GLU A 108 16.32 0.79 -16.41
CA GLU A 108 15.67 -0.22 -17.25
C GLU A 108 15.62 0.26 -18.70
N PRO A 109 16.02 -0.58 -19.67
CA PRO A 109 15.72 -0.31 -21.07
C PRO A 109 14.21 -0.34 -21.26
N ALA A 110 13.67 0.63 -22.01
CA ALA A 110 12.27 0.67 -22.41
C ALA A 110 11.84 -0.71 -22.95
N SER A 111 10.81 -1.30 -22.35
CA SER A 111 10.08 -2.43 -22.91
C SER A 111 8.81 -1.96 -23.61
#